data_AF-A0A345NQS2-F1
#
_entry.id   AF-A0A345NQS2-F1
#
_cell.length_a   1.000
_cell.length_b   1.000
_cell.length_c   1.000
_cell.angle_alpha   90.00
_cell.angle_beta   90.00
_cell.angle_gamma   90.00
#
_symmetry.space_group_name_H-M   'P 1'
#
loop_
_entity.id
_entity.type
_entity.pdbx_description
1 polymer ?
#
loop_
_entity_poly.entity_id
_entity_poly.type
_entity_poly.pdbx_seq_one_letter_code
_entity_poly.pdbx_strand_id
1 'polypeptide(L)'
;MFVIGHWSQTDDAAAWAKAREGAAYRKVFWDNKYYTGKMNCSQLVWAAYKKQGIDVDNNGGKGVYPRNIRDDNDTVSYKSY
;
A
#
# COMPACT_ATOMS: atom_id res chain seq x y z
N MET A 1 5.40 10.30 -2.80
CA MET A 1 4.11 10.27 -2.11
C MET A 1 4.40 9.95 -0.66
N PHE A 2 3.82 10.71 0.27
CA PHE A 2 3.97 10.50 1.71
C PHE A 2 2.60 10.29 2.33
N VAL A 3 2.54 9.57 3.45
CA VAL A 3 1.32 9.44 4.27
C VAL A 3 1.36 10.48 5.38
N ILE A 4 0.33 11.31 5.49
CA ILE A 4 0.31 12.52 6.32
C ILE A 4 0.11 12.19 7.81
N GLY A 5 0.88 12.79 8.73
CA GLY A 5 0.63 12.68 10.17
C GLY A 5 0.90 11.30 10.82
N HIS A 6 1.37 10.31 10.05
CA HIS A 6 1.52 8.91 10.47
C HIS A 6 2.99 8.45 10.54
N TRP A 7 3.88 9.22 11.17
CA TRP A 7 5.33 8.97 11.14
C TRP A 7 5.74 7.57 11.66
N SER A 8 5.37 7.20 12.89
CA SER A 8 5.69 5.86 13.44
C SER A 8 5.04 4.73 12.65
N GLN A 9 3.79 4.91 12.20
CA GLN A 9 3.08 3.92 11.40
C GLN A 9 3.69 3.77 10.00
N THR A 10 4.30 4.83 9.46
CA THR A 10 5.03 4.78 8.18
C THR A 10 6.31 3.97 8.30
N ASP A 11 7.04 4.11 9.42
CA ASP A 11 8.23 3.30 9.70
C ASP A 11 7.88 1.82 9.87
N ASP A 12 6.79 1.53 10.61
CA ASP A 12 6.29 0.17 10.79
C ASP A 12 5.78 -0.44 9.47
N ALA A 13 5.15 0.36 8.61
CA ALA A 13 4.74 -0.07 7.27
C ALA A 13 5.97 -0.41 6.41
N ALA A 14 7.01 0.42 6.45
CA ALA A 14 8.25 0.17 5.72
C ALA A 14 8.95 -1.11 6.21
N ALA A 15 9.06 -1.31 7.53
CA ALA A 15 9.61 -2.53 8.12
C ALA A 15 8.80 -3.78 7.71
N TRP A 16 7.47 -3.68 7.73
CA TRP A 16 6.59 -4.77 7.31
C TRP A 16 6.75 -5.12 5.83
N ALA A 17 6.88 -4.11 4.96
CA ALA A 17 7.11 -4.31 3.53
C ALA A 17 8.50 -4.94 3.27
N LYS A 18 9.53 -4.48 3.98
CA LYS A 18 10.89 -5.01 3.86
C LYS A 18 10.99 -6.49 4.19
N ALA A 19 10.24 -6.95 5.20
CA ALA A 19 10.17 -8.38 5.55
C ALA A 19 9.58 -9.29 4.45
N ARG A 20 9.12 -8.72 3.32
CA ARG A 20 8.54 -9.44 2.17
C ARG A 20 9.40 -9.33 0.91
N GLU A 21 10.58 -8.75 1.01
CA GLU A 21 11.56 -8.80 -0.07
C GLU A 21 11.85 -10.26 -0.47
N GLY A 22 11.98 -10.50 -1.77
CA GLY A 22 12.17 -11.85 -2.32
C GLY A 22 10.88 -12.69 -2.45
N ALA A 23 9.73 -12.21 -1.98
CA ALA A 23 8.45 -12.90 -2.21
C ALA A 23 8.08 -12.93 -3.70
N ALA A 24 7.41 -14.00 -4.13
CA ALA A 24 6.92 -14.13 -5.50
C ALA A 24 5.91 -13.02 -5.85
N TYR A 25 5.92 -12.58 -7.12
CA TYR A 25 5.04 -11.53 -7.59
C TYR A 25 3.63 -12.06 -7.94
N ARG A 26 2.58 -11.35 -7.50
CA ARG A 26 1.20 -11.69 -7.84
C ARG A 26 0.82 -11.12 -9.22
N LYS A 27 0.32 -11.98 -10.12
CA LYS A 27 -0.15 -11.57 -11.46
C LYS A 27 -1.65 -11.24 -11.54
N VAL A 28 -2.42 -11.57 -10.50
CA VAL A 28 -3.85 -11.27 -10.41
C VAL A 28 -4.04 -9.93 -9.72
N PHE A 29 -4.57 -8.94 -10.44
CA PHE A 29 -4.70 -7.56 -9.95
C PHE A 29 -6.12 -7.20 -9.45
N TRP A 30 -7.15 -7.85 -9.97
CA TRP A 30 -8.56 -7.45 -9.72
C TRP A 30 -9.12 -7.91 -8.37
N ASP A 31 -8.53 -8.94 -7.75
CA ASP A 31 -8.86 -9.44 -6.40
C ASP A 31 -7.56 -9.76 -5.67
N ASN A 32 -7.07 -8.78 -4.91
CA ASN A 32 -5.71 -8.82 -4.35
C ASN A 32 -5.61 -8.25 -2.93
N LYS A 33 -6.72 -7.99 -2.23
CA LYS A 33 -6.71 -7.45 -0.85
C LYS A 33 -6.36 -8.51 0.20
N TYR A 34 -5.14 -9.03 0.13
CA TYR A 34 -4.60 -10.03 1.07
C TYR A 34 -3.33 -9.53 1.76
N TYR A 35 -3.10 -9.99 2.98
CA TYR A 35 -1.95 -9.61 3.82
C TYR A 35 -0.78 -10.60 3.81
N THR A 36 -0.92 -11.71 3.08
CA THR A 36 0.03 -12.83 3.11
C THR A 36 0.33 -13.36 1.71
N GLY A 37 1.44 -14.07 1.59
CA GLY A 37 1.89 -14.70 0.34
C GLY A 37 2.34 -13.69 -0.72
N LYS A 38 2.19 -14.08 -1.99
CA LYS A 38 2.57 -13.26 -3.14
C LYS A 38 1.79 -11.96 -3.21
N MET A 39 2.50 -10.87 -3.49
CA MET A 39 1.94 -9.52 -3.64
C MET A 39 2.36 -8.89 -4.96
N ASN A 40 1.51 -8.00 -5.48
CA ASN A 40 1.90 -7.12 -6.58
C ASN A 40 2.34 -5.75 -6.02
N CYS A 41 2.70 -4.82 -6.91
CA CYS A 41 3.25 -3.52 -6.54
C CYS A 41 2.32 -2.71 -5.62
N SER A 42 1.08 -2.44 -6.05
CA SER A 42 0.13 -1.65 -5.28
C SER A 42 -0.40 -2.40 -4.05
N GLN A 43 -0.59 -3.71 -4.15
CA GLN A 43 -1.01 -4.53 -3.02
C GLN A 43 -0.01 -4.46 -1.87
N LEU A 44 1.31 -4.55 -2.14
CA LEU A 44 2.33 -4.51 -1.09
C LEU A 44 2.26 -3.20 -0.31
N VAL A 45 2.15 -2.07 -1.02
CA VAL A 45 2.06 -0.74 -0.42
C VAL A 45 0.80 -0.62 0.45
N TRP A 46 -0.37 -0.96 -0.10
CA TRP A 46 -1.62 -0.92 0.67
C TRP A 46 -1.58 -1.84 1.88
N ALA A 47 -1.13 -3.09 1.73
CA ALA A 47 -1.12 -4.05 2.82
C ALA A 47 -0.18 -3.62 3.96
N ALA A 48 0.95 -2.98 3.63
CA ALA A 48 1.89 -2.45 4.60
C ALA A 48 1.25 -1.36 5.47
N TYR A 49 0.60 -0.37 4.87
CA TYR A 49 -0.11 0.70 5.59
C TYR A 49 -1.34 0.19 6.32
N LYS A 50 -2.13 -0.68 5.67
CA LYS A 50 -3.36 -1.23 6.24
C LYS A 50 -3.10 -2.05 7.49
N LYS A 51 -1.93 -2.71 7.59
CA LYS A 51 -1.50 -3.40 8.82
C LYS A 51 -1.24 -2.47 9.99
N GLN A 52 -0.94 -1.20 9.74
CA GLN A 52 -0.76 -0.17 10.77
C GLN A 52 -2.02 0.67 11.00
N GLY A 53 -3.15 0.27 10.39
CA GLY A 53 -4.45 0.92 10.57
C GLY A 53 -4.79 2.00 9.53
N ILE A 54 -3.93 2.24 8.54
CA ILE A 54 -4.13 3.31 7.53
C ILE A 54 -4.60 2.68 6.21
N ASP A 55 -5.78 3.08 5.73
CA ASP A 55 -6.35 2.54 4.50
C ASP A 55 -6.16 3.48 3.32
N VAL A 56 -5.02 3.36 2.65
CA VAL A 56 -4.68 4.18 1.47
C VAL A 56 -5.33 3.66 0.17
N ASP A 57 -6.57 3.17 0.21
CA ASP A 57 -7.31 2.73 -1.00
C ASP A 57 -8.71 3.33 -1.04
N ASN A 58 -8.79 4.55 -1.58
CA ASN A 58 -9.95 5.44 -1.55
C ASN A 58 -11.23 4.96 -2.26
N ASN A 59 -11.21 3.83 -2.98
CA ASN A 59 -12.37 3.37 -3.77
C ASN A 59 -13.05 2.09 -3.24
N GLY A 60 -12.46 1.41 -2.25
CA GLY A 60 -13.04 0.23 -1.62
C GLY A 60 -13.20 -1.02 -2.50
N GLY A 61 -12.61 -1.06 -3.72
CA GLY A 61 -12.72 -2.19 -4.64
C GLY A 61 -12.01 -3.47 -4.17
N LYS A 62 -12.18 -4.59 -4.88
CA LYS A 62 -11.47 -5.87 -4.56
C LYS A 62 -9.98 -5.85 -4.90
N GLY A 63 -9.58 -4.95 -5.81
CA GLY A 63 -8.21 -4.76 -6.24
C GLY A 63 -7.68 -3.40 -5.79
N VAL A 64 -6.45 -3.39 -5.32
CA VAL A 64 -5.70 -2.16 -4.99
C VAL A 64 -4.96 -1.67 -6.23
N TYR A 65 -5.14 -0.39 -6.58
CA TYR A 65 -4.51 0.24 -7.74
C TYR A 65 -3.62 1.42 -7.34
N PRO A 66 -2.47 1.64 -8.03
CA PRO A 66 -1.56 2.75 -7.70
C PRO A 66 -2.22 4.13 -7.70
N ARG A 67 -3.18 4.34 -8.60
CA ARG A 67 -3.99 5.56 -8.70
C ARG A 67 -4.77 5.83 -7.42
N ASN A 68 -5.41 4.81 -6.85
CA ASN A 68 -6.26 4.98 -5.69
C ASN A 68 -5.42 5.31 -4.46
N ILE A 69 -4.24 4.68 -4.36
CA ILE A 69 -3.22 5.00 -3.36
C ILE A 69 -2.83 6.47 -3.49
N ARG A 70 -2.44 6.93 -4.69
CA ARG A 70 -2.02 8.33 -4.93
C ARG A 70 -3.11 9.36 -4.62
N ASP A 71 -4.37 9.03 -4.91
CA ASP A 71 -5.50 9.95 -4.79
C ASP A 71 -6.21 9.84 -3.42
N ASP A 72 -5.62 9.09 -2.47
CA ASP A 72 -6.17 8.92 -1.13
C ASP A 72 -5.91 10.15 -0.24
N ASN A 73 -6.87 10.49 0.62
CA ASN A 73 -6.82 11.69 1.47
C ASN A 73 -5.68 11.66 2.48
N ASP A 74 -5.21 10.48 2.87
CA ASP A 74 -4.08 10.33 3.78
C ASP A 74 -2.75 10.57 3.08
N THR A 75 -2.75 11.00 1.82
CA THR A 75 -1.57 10.99 0.98
C THR A 75 -1.30 12.31 0.30
N VAL A 76 -0.02 12.64 0.18
CA VAL A 76 0.42 13.91 -0.42
C VAL A 76 1.44 13.68 -1.53
N SER A 77 1.24 14.41 -2.63
CA SER A 77 2.21 14.51 -3.72
C SER A 77 3.30 15.50 -3.33
N TYR A 78 4.54 15.01 -3.16
CA TYR A 78 5.68 15.86 -2.79
C TYR A 78 6.23 16.64 -4.00
N LYS A 79 6.09 16.10 -5.21
CA LYS A 79 6.52 16.70 -6.47
C LYS A 79 5.68 16.14 -7.62
N SER A 80 5.17 17.02 -8.47
CA SER A 80 4.63 16.69 -9.79
C SER A 80 5.61 17.19 -10.85
N TYR A 81 5.66 16.51 -11.99
CA TYR A 81 6.48 16.88 -13.15
C TYR A 81 5.57 17.32 -14.29
#